data_AF-A0A1Q8W2J0-F1
#
_entry.id   AF-A0A1Q8W2J0-F1
#
_cell.length_a   1.000
_cell.length_b   1.000
_cell.length_c   1.000
_cell.angle_alpha   90.00
_cell.angle_beta   90.00
_cell.angle_gamma   90.00
#
_symmetry.space_group_name_H-M   'P 1'
#
loop_
_entity.id
_entity.type
_entity.pdbx_description
1 polymer ?
#
loop_
_entity_poly.entity_id
_entity_poly.type
_entity_poly.pdbx_seq_one_letter_code
_entity_poly.pdbx_strand_id
1 'polypeptide(L)'
;MREIPEAAEARDPETSADRLEQLADLYPELYALIVMNPSCPPELRQWIIEERGSKEAAEAWSRHQARQAATQTIPVQAHQTQQMPPVPMQAPPQGMQQAPVRANSRANSSCGAMALGCLVISVVVMALMYGCIHAVDKLGSSHSGSEASATPDKASPAPAGSITTDLFQTPSKNIVCEVVDGQLNCFINERFYADNGQQDCDETLFALSVGKADAALACGLILDGHEGENMQTLEYGTTSESSDGNYACSSSEDGVKCWNQWTGKGFTLNRNSYELF
;
A
#
# COMPACT_ATOMS: atom_id res chain seq x y z
N MET A 1 27.08 14.93 -22.45
CA MET A 1 27.05 14.98 -23.93
C MET A 1 25.83 15.80 -24.32
N ARG A 2 25.94 16.75 -25.25
CA ARG A 2 24.75 17.47 -25.74
C ARG A 2 24.01 16.52 -26.67
N GLU A 3 22.74 16.24 -26.40
CA GLU A 3 21.90 15.49 -27.34
C GLU A 3 21.85 16.23 -28.67
N ILE A 4 21.94 15.47 -29.77
CA ILE A 4 21.74 16.01 -31.12
C ILE A 4 20.23 16.28 -31.31
N PRO A 5 19.84 17.40 -31.96
CA PRO A 5 18.43 17.76 -32.15
C PRO A 5 17.55 16.64 -32.70
N GLU A 6 18.13 15.78 -33.53
CA GLU A 6 17.48 14.66 -34.20
C GLU A 6 17.02 13.56 -33.22
N ALA A 7 17.69 13.42 -32.06
CA ALA A 7 17.24 12.50 -31.02
C ALA A 7 15.95 12.97 -30.36
N ALA A 8 15.73 14.29 -30.25
CA ALA A 8 14.48 14.84 -29.75
C ALA A 8 13.34 14.61 -30.76
N GLU A 9 13.60 14.86 -32.06
CA GLU A 9 12.64 14.57 -33.14
C GLU A 9 12.26 13.07 -33.17
N ALA A 10 13.23 12.16 -33.03
CA ALA A 10 12.96 10.72 -33.01
C ALA A 10 12.04 10.28 -31.87
N ARG A 11 12.00 11.03 -30.75
CA ARG A 11 11.14 10.75 -29.58
C ARG A 11 9.79 11.47 -29.64
N ASP A 12 9.68 12.53 -30.44
CA ASP A 12 8.47 13.35 -30.52
C ASP A 12 7.33 12.55 -31.18
N PRO A 13 6.20 12.32 -30.49
CA PRO A 13 5.07 11.56 -31.03
C PRO A 13 4.44 12.22 -32.26
N GLU A 14 4.61 13.53 -32.46
CA GLU A 14 4.08 14.27 -33.61
C GLU A 14 5.01 14.22 -34.84
N THR A 15 6.20 13.61 -34.70
CA THR A 15 7.11 13.42 -35.84
C THR A 15 6.46 12.50 -36.87
N SER A 16 6.40 12.97 -38.11
CA SER A 16 5.75 12.24 -39.20
C SER A 16 6.50 10.96 -39.56
N ALA A 17 5.75 9.98 -40.10
CA ALA A 17 6.31 8.73 -40.62
C ALA A 17 7.49 8.95 -41.59
N ASP A 18 7.29 9.80 -42.61
CA ASP A 18 8.33 10.15 -43.58
C ASP A 18 9.59 10.73 -42.91
N ARG A 19 9.42 11.51 -41.84
CA ARG A 19 10.54 12.08 -41.10
C ARG A 19 11.27 11.01 -40.28
N LEU A 20 10.53 10.08 -39.67
CA LEU A 20 11.13 8.94 -38.95
C LEU A 20 11.91 8.02 -39.88
N GLU A 21 11.44 7.81 -41.12
CA GLU A 21 12.20 7.08 -42.15
C GLU A 21 13.51 7.80 -42.50
N GLN A 22 13.47 9.11 -42.73
CA GLN A 22 14.69 9.90 -42.99
C GLN A 22 15.67 9.84 -41.81
N LEU A 23 15.17 9.91 -40.57
CA LEU A 23 16.02 9.81 -39.38
C LEU A 23 16.67 8.42 -39.29
N ALA A 24 15.94 7.36 -39.65
CA ALA A 24 16.46 5.99 -39.66
C ALA A 24 17.57 5.79 -40.72
N ASP A 25 17.46 6.47 -41.87
CA ASP A 25 18.49 6.40 -42.91
C ASP A 25 19.75 7.17 -42.54
N LEU A 26 19.60 8.33 -41.89
CA LEU A 26 20.70 9.24 -41.60
C LEU A 26 21.42 8.96 -40.29
N TYR A 27 20.71 8.44 -39.28
CA TYR A 27 21.21 8.29 -37.91
C TYR A 27 20.88 6.91 -37.32
N PRO A 28 21.65 5.87 -37.69
CA PRO A 28 21.44 4.51 -37.18
C PRO A 28 21.49 4.39 -35.65
N GLU A 29 22.20 5.29 -34.97
CA GLU A 29 22.24 5.38 -33.51
C GLU A 29 20.89 5.73 -32.88
N LEU A 30 19.94 6.26 -33.67
CA LEU A 30 18.60 6.61 -33.19
C LEU A 30 17.60 5.46 -33.30
N TYR A 31 18.00 4.29 -33.82
CA TYR A 31 17.09 3.16 -34.01
C TYR A 31 16.31 2.76 -32.76
N ALA A 32 16.96 2.75 -31.59
CA ALA A 32 16.29 2.44 -30.33
C ALA A 32 15.19 3.47 -29.97
N LEU A 33 15.35 4.73 -30.36
CA LEU A 33 14.36 5.79 -30.15
C LEU A 33 13.22 5.69 -31.17
N ILE A 34 13.57 5.51 -32.44
CA ILE A 34 12.61 5.45 -33.56
C ILE A 34 11.64 4.29 -33.39
N VAL A 35 12.09 3.09 -33.01
CA VAL A 35 11.18 1.94 -32.83
C VAL A 35 10.16 2.14 -31.72
N MET A 36 10.47 2.99 -30.73
CA MET A 36 9.58 3.32 -29.61
C MET A 36 8.63 4.48 -29.91
N ASN A 37 8.82 5.20 -31.00
CA ASN A 37 7.95 6.31 -31.38
C ASN A 37 6.56 5.78 -31.79
N PRO A 38 5.45 6.33 -31.25
CA PRO A 38 4.09 5.88 -31.58
C PRO A 38 3.73 6.08 -33.05
N SER A 39 4.31 7.09 -33.70
CA SER A 39 4.12 7.39 -35.13
C SER A 39 5.05 6.59 -36.04
N CYS A 40 5.95 5.77 -35.49
CA CYS A 40 6.84 4.92 -36.28
C CYS A 40 6.03 3.83 -37.02
N PRO A 41 6.09 3.80 -38.38
CA PRO A 41 5.39 2.81 -39.18
C PRO A 41 5.78 1.37 -38.80
N PRO A 42 4.83 0.41 -38.77
CA PRO A 42 5.15 -0.99 -38.50
C PRO A 42 6.24 -1.57 -39.43
N GLU A 43 6.20 -1.21 -40.71
CA GLU A 43 7.17 -1.67 -41.72
C GLU A 43 8.59 -1.16 -41.43
N LEU A 44 8.73 0.14 -41.14
CA LEU A 44 10.01 0.73 -40.74
C LEU A 44 10.53 0.06 -39.45
N ARG A 45 9.66 -0.13 -38.47
CA ARG A 45 10.01 -0.78 -37.20
C ARG A 45 10.53 -2.20 -37.42
N GLN A 46 9.84 -2.98 -38.25
CA GLN A 46 10.26 -4.33 -38.59
C GLN A 46 11.59 -4.33 -39.34
N TRP A 47 11.78 -3.43 -40.31
CA TRP A 47 13.03 -3.28 -41.05
C TRP A 47 14.22 -2.97 -40.12
N ILE A 48 14.06 -2.07 -39.15
CA ILE A 48 15.11 -1.74 -38.16
C ILE A 48 15.50 -2.98 -37.34
N ILE A 49 14.51 -3.78 -36.91
CA ILE A 49 14.71 -4.91 -36.02
C ILE A 49 15.26 -6.13 -36.76
N GLU A 50 14.69 -6.46 -37.91
CA GLU A 50 14.94 -7.72 -38.63
C GLU A 50 15.97 -7.57 -39.74
N GLU A 51 15.80 -6.59 -40.64
CA GLU A 51 16.67 -6.44 -41.80
C GLU A 51 17.99 -5.76 -41.45
N ARG A 52 17.95 -4.69 -40.65
CA ARG A 52 19.16 -4.06 -40.12
C ARG A 52 19.78 -4.85 -38.98
N GLY A 53 18.99 -5.66 -38.27
CA GLY A 53 19.48 -6.49 -37.17
C GLY A 53 19.95 -5.70 -35.95
N SER A 54 19.35 -4.53 -35.67
CA SER A 54 19.71 -3.72 -34.51
C SER A 54 19.22 -4.40 -33.22
N LYS A 55 20.14 -5.06 -32.50
CA LYS A 55 19.84 -5.73 -31.22
C LYS A 55 19.30 -4.76 -30.18
N GLU A 56 19.90 -3.58 -30.08
CA GLU A 56 19.48 -2.56 -29.13
C GLU A 56 18.05 -2.09 -29.38
N ALA A 57 17.68 -1.88 -30.65
CA ALA A 57 16.32 -1.52 -31.03
C ALA A 57 15.34 -2.69 -30.83
N ALA A 58 15.75 -3.92 -31.13
CA ALA A 58 14.95 -5.12 -30.89
C ALA A 58 14.64 -5.30 -29.39
N GLU A 59 15.64 -5.13 -28.53
CA GLU A 59 15.47 -5.18 -27.08
C GLU A 59 14.62 -4.00 -26.58
N ALA A 60 14.85 -2.78 -27.08
CA ALA A 60 14.05 -1.60 -26.74
C ALA A 60 12.57 -1.78 -27.13
N TRP A 61 12.30 -2.34 -28.30
CA TRP A 61 10.96 -2.66 -28.76
C TRP A 61 10.31 -3.81 -27.97
N SER A 62 11.05 -4.88 -27.71
CA SER A 62 10.57 -6.00 -26.87
C SER A 62 10.21 -5.52 -25.47
N ARG A 63 11.06 -4.65 -24.88
CA ARG A 63 10.71 -3.94 -23.65
C ARG A 63 9.43 -3.14 -23.86
N HIS A 64 9.34 -2.26 -24.86
CA HIS A 64 8.12 -1.48 -25.14
C HIS A 64 6.84 -2.33 -25.26
N GLN A 65 6.90 -3.47 -25.94
CA GLN A 65 5.75 -4.38 -26.08
C GLN A 65 5.40 -5.07 -24.76
N ALA A 66 6.40 -5.56 -24.02
CA ALA A 66 6.19 -6.12 -22.69
C ALA A 66 5.57 -5.07 -21.74
N ARG A 67 6.01 -3.81 -21.86
CA ARG A 67 5.49 -2.64 -21.14
C ARG A 67 4.02 -2.36 -21.48
N GLN A 68 3.62 -2.44 -22.76
CA GLN A 68 2.22 -2.28 -23.16
C GLN A 68 1.33 -3.48 -22.75
N ALA A 69 1.88 -4.70 -22.77
CA ALA A 69 1.17 -5.91 -22.34
C ALA A 69 1.00 -5.97 -20.80
N ALA A 70 1.97 -5.46 -20.02
CA ALA A 70 1.99 -5.47 -18.56
C ALA A 70 1.06 -4.44 -17.88
N THR A 71 0.36 -3.60 -18.66
CA THR A 71 -0.83 -2.87 -18.20
C THR A 71 -1.95 -3.81 -17.69
N GLN A 72 -1.77 -5.13 -17.87
CA GLN A 72 -2.58 -6.17 -17.25
C GLN A 72 -2.01 -6.56 -15.88
N THR A 73 -2.48 -5.83 -14.85
CA THR A 73 -2.57 -6.21 -13.41
C THR A 73 -1.29 -6.57 -12.65
N ILE A 74 -1.11 -5.97 -11.47
CA ILE A 74 -0.24 -6.52 -10.41
C ILE A 74 -0.70 -7.97 -10.12
N PRO A 75 0.17 -8.98 -10.22
CA PRO A 75 -0.21 -10.36 -9.90
C PRO A 75 -0.51 -10.45 -8.40
N VAL A 76 -1.79 -10.62 -8.05
CA VAL A 76 -2.18 -11.13 -6.73
C VAL A 76 -1.67 -12.57 -6.66
N GLN A 77 -0.75 -12.85 -5.75
CA GLN A 77 -0.18 -14.19 -5.66
C GLN A 77 -1.25 -15.14 -5.11
N ALA A 78 -1.62 -16.16 -5.91
CA ALA A 78 -2.47 -17.22 -5.43
C ALA A 78 -1.75 -17.94 -4.28
N HIS A 79 -2.41 -18.13 -3.14
CA HIS A 79 -1.91 -18.98 -2.06
C HIS A 79 -1.48 -20.32 -2.67
N GLN A 80 -0.18 -20.62 -2.62
CA GLN A 80 0.24 -22.01 -2.71
C GLN A 80 -0.27 -22.69 -1.46
N THR A 81 -1.49 -23.22 -1.53
CA THR A 81 -1.91 -24.29 -0.65
C THR A 81 -0.97 -25.45 -0.93
N GLN A 82 0.14 -25.51 -0.18
CA GLN A 82 0.81 -26.78 0.04
C GLN A 82 -0.24 -27.67 0.68
N GLN A 83 -0.89 -28.50 -0.14
CA GLN A 83 -1.71 -29.60 0.32
C GLN A 83 -0.80 -30.45 1.20
N MET A 84 -0.92 -30.27 2.51
CA MET A 84 -0.36 -31.21 3.46
C MET A 84 -0.92 -32.59 3.11
N PRO A 85 -0.09 -33.64 2.96
CA PRO A 85 -0.59 -34.96 2.67
C PRO A 85 -1.58 -35.38 3.77
N PRO A 86 -2.70 -36.04 3.41
CA PRO A 86 -3.71 -36.41 4.39
C PRO A 86 -3.07 -37.34 5.43
N VAL A 87 -3.12 -36.93 6.70
CA VAL A 87 -2.80 -37.82 7.82
C VAL A 87 -3.78 -38.98 7.77
N PRO A 88 -3.32 -40.23 7.63
CA PRO A 88 -4.22 -41.37 7.62
C PRO A 88 -4.89 -41.49 8.98
N MET A 89 -6.21 -41.23 9.03
CA MET A 89 -7.02 -41.50 10.22
C MET A 89 -7.04 -43.01 10.46
N GLN A 90 -6.39 -43.44 11.55
CA GLN A 90 -6.56 -44.80 12.06
C GLN A 90 -7.97 -44.91 12.67
N ALA A 91 -8.69 -45.96 12.26
CA ALA A 91 -10.02 -46.27 12.78
C ALA A 91 -9.98 -46.52 14.29
N PRO A 92 -11.01 -46.10 15.05
CA PRO A 92 -11.08 -46.38 16.47
C PRO A 92 -11.34 -47.87 16.73
N PRO A 93 -10.71 -48.48 17.74
CA PRO A 93 -11.01 -49.86 18.09
C PRO A 93 -12.42 -49.93 18.69
N GLN A 94 -13.25 -50.81 18.12
CA GLN A 94 -14.53 -51.16 18.70
C GLN A 94 -14.36 -52.14 19.86
N GLY A 95 -15.06 -51.85 20.95
CA GLY A 95 -15.52 -52.84 21.92
C GLY A 95 -14.70 -52.88 23.21
N MET A 96 -15.28 -52.35 24.29
CA MET A 96 -15.77 -53.21 25.38
C MET A 96 -16.69 -52.43 26.34
N GLN A 97 -17.91 -52.96 26.40
CA GLN A 97 -18.95 -52.98 27.44
C GLN A 97 -18.75 -52.17 28.73
N GLN A 98 -19.80 -51.41 29.06
CA GLN A 98 -20.03 -50.73 30.33
C GLN A 98 -20.29 -51.71 31.49
N ALA A 99 -19.82 -51.34 32.69
CA ALA A 99 -20.33 -51.82 33.98
C ALA A 99 -20.30 -50.66 35.01
N PRO A 100 -21.10 -50.71 36.09
CA PRO A 100 -21.86 -49.54 36.55
C PRO A 100 -21.31 -48.81 37.79
N VAL A 101 -21.79 -47.55 37.92
CA VAL A 101 -21.88 -46.62 39.07
C VAL A 101 -21.14 -46.95 40.39
N ARG A 102 -20.39 -45.94 40.87
CA ARG A 102 -20.41 -45.55 42.28
C ARG A 102 -20.23 -44.04 42.44
N ALA A 103 -21.33 -43.36 42.75
CA ALA A 103 -21.30 -42.00 43.27
C ALA A 103 -20.63 -42.01 44.65
N ASN A 104 -19.67 -41.11 44.87
CA ASN A 104 -19.23 -40.76 46.21
C ASN A 104 -19.08 -39.24 46.31
N SER A 105 -20.07 -38.65 46.97
CA SER A 105 -20.14 -37.27 47.40
C SER A 105 -18.98 -36.92 48.33
N ARG A 106 -18.34 -35.77 48.12
CA ARG A 106 -17.76 -34.96 49.20
C ARG A 106 -17.85 -33.48 48.82
N ALA A 107 -18.91 -32.85 49.32
CA ALA A 107 -18.92 -31.43 49.58
C ALA A 107 -17.93 -31.13 50.72
N ASN A 108 -17.21 -30.02 50.63
CA ASN A 108 -16.80 -29.30 51.83
C ASN A 108 -16.66 -27.80 51.51
N SER A 109 -17.64 -27.04 51.98
CA SER A 109 -17.52 -25.61 52.25
C SER A 109 -16.52 -25.39 53.39
N SER A 110 -15.75 -24.32 53.31
CA SER A 110 -15.28 -23.64 54.52
C SER A 110 -15.34 -22.13 54.31
N CYS A 111 -16.09 -21.51 55.21
CA CYS A 111 -16.38 -20.10 55.31
C CYS A 111 -15.58 -19.56 56.51
N GLY A 112 -15.08 -18.33 56.40
CA GLY A 112 -14.89 -17.45 57.55
C GLY A 112 -13.47 -17.28 58.07
N ALA A 113 -12.86 -16.13 57.72
CA ALA A 113 -12.32 -15.16 58.68
C ALA A 113 -11.61 -14.05 57.90
N MET A 114 -12.16 -12.83 57.91
CA MET A 114 -11.46 -11.53 57.77
C MET A 114 -12.49 -10.38 57.60
N ALA A 115 -13.41 -10.25 58.56
CA ALA A 115 -14.47 -9.22 58.54
C ALA A 115 -14.11 -7.92 59.28
N LEU A 116 -12.83 -7.66 59.55
CA LEU A 116 -12.38 -6.45 60.26
C LEU A 116 -11.52 -5.50 59.40
N GLY A 117 -11.06 -5.94 58.22
CA GLY A 117 -10.24 -5.11 57.31
C GLY A 117 -11.03 -4.13 56.45
N CYS A 118 -12.27 -4.48 56.05
CA CYS A 118 -13.03 -3.68 55.07
C CYS A 118 -13.63 -2.39 55.64
N LEU A 119 -13.94 -2.32 56.94
CA LEU A 119 -14.54 -1.12 57.54
C LEU A 119 -13.53 0.01 57.74
N VAL A 120 -12.26 -0.29 58.07
CA VAL A 120 -11.22 0.73 58.28
C VAL A 120 -10.82 1.40 56.97
N ILE A 121 -10.70 0.62 55.89
CA ILE A 121 -10.36 1.13 54.55
C ILE A 121 -11.48 2.03 54.02
N SER A 122 -12.75 1.67 54.25
CA SER A 122 -13.90 2.44 53.78
C SER A 122 -14.01 3.82 54.47
N VAL A 123 -13.67 3.91 55.75
CA VAL A 123 -13.66 5.17 56.51
C VAL A 123 -12.50 6.08 56.09
N VAL A 124 -11.32 5.51 55.81
CA VAL A 124 -10.16 6.27 55.32
C VAL A 124 -10.42 6.85 53.93
N VAL A 125 -11.04 6.09 53.03
CA VAL A 125 -11.39 6.56 51.68
C VAL A 125 -12.44 7.68 51.72
N MET A 126 -13.46 7.57 52.59
CA MET A 126 -14.46 8.63 52.79
C MET A 126 -13.86 9.92 53.37
N ALA A 127 -12.90 9.82 54.28
CA ALA A 127 -12.23 10.99 54.86
C ALA A 127 -11.29 11.69 53.85
N LEU A 128 -10.59 10.93 53.01
CA LEU A 128 -9.74 11.49 51.94
C LEU A 128 -10.57 12.15 50.83
N MET A 129 -11.73 11.58 50.50
CA MET A 129 -12.67 12.17 49.54
C MET A 129 -13.34 13.46 50.06
N TYR A 130 -13.64 13.53 51.37
CA TYR A 130 -14.17 14.76 51.98
C TYR A 130 -13.12 15.88 52.06
N GLY A 131 -11.84 15.54 52.19
CA GLY A 131 -10.74 16.51 52.22
C GLY A 131 -10.54 17.27 50.90
N CYS A 132 -10.84 16.64 49.75
CA CYS A 132 -10.73 17.27 48.44
C CYS A 132 -11.91 18.19 48.10
N ILE A 133 -13.07 18.01 48.75
CA ILE A 133 -14.28 18.82 48.49
C ILE A 133 -14.24 20.14 49.26
N HIS A 134 -13.51 20.23 50.39
CA HIS A 134 -13.40 21.47 51.19
C HIS A 134 -12.24 22.40 50.78
N ALA A 135 -11.46 22.06 49.77
CA ALA A 135 -10.38 22.91 49.26
C ALA A 135 -10.78 23.84 48.09
N VAL A 136 -12.04 23.82 47.65
CA VAL A 136 -12.48 24.49 46.40
C VAL A 136 -13.30 25.78 46.62
N ASP A 137 -13.52 26.21 47.87
CA ASP A 137 -14.38 27.38 48.16
C ASP A 137 -13.65 28.72 48.34
N LYS A 138 -12.40 28.86 47.88
CA LYS A 138 -11.73 30.16 47.95
C LYS A 138 -10.73 30.40 46.82
N LEU A 139 -11.27 30.77 45.65
CA LEU A 139 -10.82 31.90 44.82
C LEU A 139 -11.64 31.89 43.52
N GLY A 140 -12.80 32.55 43.57
CA GLY A 140 -13.47 33.01 42.37
C GLY A 140 -12.62 34.08 41.69
N SER A 141 -12.19 33.79 40.46
CA SER A 141 -11.97 34.80 39.44
C SER A 141 -12.38 34.22 38.11
N SER A 142 -13.40 34.86 37.53
CA SER A 142 -14.01 34.53 36.25
C SER A 142 -12.97 34.44 35.14
N HIS A 143 -12.79 33.25 34.57
CA HIS A 143 -12.39 33.09 33.19
C HIS A 143 -13.27 32.01 32.57
N SER A 144 -14.22 32.45 31.74
CA SER A 144 -15.05 31.56 30.94
C SER A 144 -14.21 31.08 29.75
N GLY A 145 -13.33 30.12 30.04
CA GLY A 145 -12.65 29.32 29.03
C GLY A 145 -13.47 28.07 28.80
N SER A 146 -14.10 27.98 27.64
CA SER A 146 -14.68 26.73 27.14
C SER A 146 -13.54 25.72 26.95
N GLU A 147 -13.29 24.87 27.94
CA GLU A 147 -12.51 23.63 27.74
C GLU A 147 -13.36 22.67 26.91
N ALA A 148 -13.40 22.93 25.60
CA ALA A 148 -13.59 21.85 24.66
C ALA A 148 -12.36 20.95 24.78
N SER A 149 -12.55 19.66 25.07
CA SER A 149 -11.51 18.66 24.85
C SER A 149 -11.03 18.80 23.41
N ALA A 150 -9.86 19.42 23.20
CA ALA A 150 -9.25 19.47 21.89
C ALA A 150 -8.82 18.04 21.55
N THR A 151 -9.64 17.33 20.78
CA THR A 151 -9.16 16.18 20.01
C THR A 151 -7.98 16.67 19.17
N PRO A 152 -6.85 15.95 19.13
CA PRO A 152 -5.74 16.32 18.27
C PRO A 152 -6.25 16.48 16.83
N ASP A 153 -5.88 17.58 16.18
CA ASP A 153 -6.19 17.79 14.76
C ASP A 153 -5.17 17.03 13.90
N LYS A 154 -5.62 16.55 12.75
CA LYS A 154 -4.76 15.93 11.73
C LYS A 154 -3.78 16.96 11.18
N ALA A 155 -2.50 16.59 11.03
CA ALA A 155 -1.48 17.46 10.44
C ALA A 155 -1.72 17.73 8.94
N SER A 156 -2.27 16.75 8.22
CA SER A 156 -2.59 16.84 6.79
C SER A 156 -3.89 16.08 6.51
N PRO A 157 -5.07 16.67 6.82
CA PRO A 157 -6.34 16.00 6.61
C PRO A 157 -6.61 15.76 5.13
N ALA A 158 -7.33 14.67 4.84
CA ALA A 158 -7.87 14.41 3.52
C ALA A 158 -8.83 15.55 3.09
N PRO A 159 -8.93 15.88 1.80
CA PRO A 159 -9.95 16.79 1.30
C PRO A 159 -11.36 16.31 1.66
N ALA A 160 -12.27 17.26 1.91
CA ALA A 160 -13.68 16.93 2.11
C ALA A 160 -14.25 16.23 0.86
N GLY A 161 -15.09 15.20 1.06
CA GLY A 161 -15.66 14.41 -0.03
C GLY A 161 -14.71 13.35 -0.62
N SER A 162 -13.61 13.04 0.07
CA SER A 162 -12.77 11.90 -0.28
C SER A 162 -13.56 10.59 -0.26
N ILE A 163 -13.22 9.68 -1.16
CA ILE A 163 -13.86 8.38 -1.27
C ILE A 163 -13.33 7.46 -0.17
N THR A 164 -14.20 6.88 0.64
CA THR A 164 -13.76 5.92 1.66
C THR A 164 -13.41 4.58 1.02
N THR A 165 -12.16 4.15 1.11
CA THR A 165 -11.73 2.79 0.73
C THR A 165 -10.39 2.43 1.37
N ASP A 166 -10.22 1.15 1.73
CA ASP A 166 -8.96 0.59 2.21
C ASP A 166 -8.20 -0.18 1.12
N LEU A 167 -8.78 -0.36 -0.06
CA LEU A 167 -8.15 -1.05 -1.20
C LEU A 167 -8.56 -0.37 -2.50
N PHE A 168 -7.58 0.03 -3.31
CA PHE A 168 -7.86 0.55 -4.64
C PHE A 168 -6.73 0.26 -5.62
N GLN A 169 -7.08 0.32 -6.90
CA GLN A 169 -6.13 0.37 -8.01
C GLN A 169 -6.25 1.69 -8.75
N THR A 170 -5.15 2.12 -9.37
CA THR A 170 -5.18 3.24 -10.32
C THR A 170 -5.87 2.85 -11.63
N PRO A 171 -6.38 3.81 -12.43
CA PRO A 171 -6.95 3.54 -13.76
C PRO A 171 -6.00 2.79 -14.69
N SER A 172 -4.68 3.07 -14.61
CA SER A 172 -3.63 2.34 -15.34
C SER A 172 -3.43 0.90 -14.86
N LYS A 173 -3.94 0.55 -13.68
CA LYS A 173 -3.73 -0.72 -12.96
C LYS A 173 -2.27 -1.05 -12.66
N ASN A 174 -1.37 -0.09 -12.84
CA ASN A 174 0.05 -0.29 -12.53
C ASN A 174 0.33 -0.17 -11.03
N ILE A 175 -0.49 0.62 -10.32
CA ILE A 175 -0.39 0.84 -8.88
C ILE A 175 -1.66 0.31 -8.20
N VAL A 176 -1.47 -0.48 -7.14
CA VAL A 176 -2.50 -0.91 -6.19
C VAL A 176 -2.06 -0.48 -4.80
N CYS A 177 -2.97 0.05 -4.01
CA CYS A 177 -2.72 0.42 -2.63
C CYS A 177 -3.73 -0.24 -1.71
N GLU A 178 -3.25 -0.67 -0.54
CA GLU A 178 -4.05 -1.25 0.52
C GLU A 178 -3.71 -0.63 1.88
N VAL A 179 -4.68 -0.61 2.78
CA VAL A 179 -4.49 -0.31 4.20
C VAL A 179 -4.71 -1.58 4.99
N VAL A 180 -3.63 -2.11 5.55
CA VAL A 180 -3.64 -3.36 6.33
C VAL A 180 -2.67 -3.24 7.51
N ASP A 181 -3.01 -3.86 8.64
CA ASP A 181 -2.21 -3.86 9.87
C ASP A 181 -1.75 -2.46 10.34
N GLY A 182 -2.60 -1.45 10.07
CA GLY A 182 -2.34 -0.06 10.46
C GLY A 182 -1.22 0.59 9.66
N GLN A 183 -0.92 0.09 8.46
CA GLN A 183 -0.03 0.71 7.49
C GLN A 183 -0.74 0.86 6.15
N LEU A 184 -0.36 1.89 5.41
CA LEU A 184 -0.74 2.07 4.01
C LEU A 184 0.41 1.59 3.13
N ASN A 185 0.14 0.61 2.27
CA ASN A 185 1.11 0.01 1.37
C ASN A 185 0.66 0.26 -0.07
N CYS A 186 1.55 0.75 -0.92
CA CYS A 186 1.32 0.88 -2.35
C CYS A 186 2.34 0.07 -3.13
N PHE A 187 1.84 -0.86 -3.93
CA PHE A 187 2.59 -1.74 -4.81
C PHE A 187 2.61 -1.16 -6.21
N ILE A 188 3.74 -1.28 -6.89
CA ILE A 188 3.85 -0.92 -8.31
C ILE A 188 4.44 -2.08 -9.09
N ASN A 189 3.78 -2.47 -10.18
CA ASN A 189 4.26 -3.54 -11.03
C ASN A 189 5.46 -3.07 -11.86
N GLU A 190 5.18 -2.12 -12.76
CA GLU A 190 6.13 -1.62 -13.72
C GLU A 190 6.75 -0.31 -13.26
N ARG A 191 8.09 -0.26 -13.28
CA ARG A 191 8.89 0.89 -12.85
C ARG A 191 10.24 0.95 -13.57
N PHE A 192 10.84 2.15 -13.57
CA PHE A 192 12.17 2.41 -14.14
C PHE A 192 13.11 3.09 -13.13
N TYR A 193 13.01 2.73 -11.85
CA TYR A 193 13.73 3.43 -10.78
C TYR A 193 15.25 3.26 -10.91
N ALA A 194 15.72 2.04 -11.15
CA ALA A 194 17.14 1.78 -11.35
C ALA A 194 17.72 2.59 -12.53
N ASP A 195 17.01 2.61 -13.67
CA ASP A 195 17.39 3.38 -14.86
C ASP A 195 17.43 4.89 -14.58
N ASN A 196 16.56 5.38 -13.69
CA ASN A 196 16.47 6.77 -13.26
C ASN A 196 17.36 7.09 -12.04
N GLY A 197 18.24 6.18 -11.64
CA GLY A 197 19.21 6.39 -10.56
C GLY A 197 18.61 6.36 -9.15
N GLN A 198 17.38 5.85 -9.00
CA GLN A 198 16.75 5.61 -7.71
C GLN A 198 16.99 4.17 -7.26
N GLN A 199 16.97 3.96 -5.94
CA GLN A 199 17.00 2.61 -5.39
C GLN A 199 15.78 1.82 -5.88
N ASP A 200 16.03 0.64 -6.42
CA ASP A 200 15.02 -0.33 -6.84
C ASP A 200 15.19 -1.62 -6.03
N CYS A 201 14.10 -2.37 -5.87
CA CYS A 201 14.11 -3.66 -5.19
C CYS A 201 14.68 -4.71 -6.15
N ASP A 202 15.91 -5.20 -5.88
CA ASP A 202 16.63 -6.18 -6.69
C ASP A 202 15.79 -7.44 -6.97
N GLU A 203 15.18 -7.52 -8.16
CA GLU A 203 14.29 -8.60 -8.65
C GLU A 203 13.11 -8.99 -7.73
N THR A 204 12.81 -8.18 -6.72
CA THR A 204 11.69 -8.40 -5.78
C THR A 204 10.55 -7.42 -6.05
N LEU A 205 9.38 -7.70 -5.48
CA LEU A 205 8.24 -6.80 -5.53
C LEU A 205 8.63 -5.45 -4.90
N PHE A 206 8.21 -4.36 -5.55
CA PHE A 206 8.42 -3.02 -5.03
C PHE A 206 7.13 -2.50 -4.42
N ALA A 207 7.24 -2.05 -3.17
CA ALA A 207 6.20 -1.32 -2.50
C ALA A 207 6.79 -0.14 -1.73
N LEU A 208 5.97 0.88 -1.52
CA LEU A 208 6.20 1.90 -0.50
C LEU A 208 5.20 1.71 0.62
N SER A 209 5.64 1.92 1.84
CA SER A 209 4.80 1.82 3.04
C SER A 209 4.91 3.08 3.86
N VAL A 210 3.78 3.50 4.46
CA VAL A 210 3.74 4.55 5.46
C VAL A 210 2.83 4.13 6.62
N GLY A 211 3.34 4.29 7.83
CA GLY A 211 2.63 4.07 9.08
C GLY A 211 2.67 5.33 9.93
N LYS A 212 3.03 5.17 11.21
CA LYS A 212 3.29 6.31 12.13
C LYS A 212 4.70 6.90 12.01
N ALA A 213 5.62 6.16 11.38
CA ALA A 213 6.99 6.61 11.11
C ALA A 213 7.08 7.27 9.73
N ASP A 214 8.29 7.68 9.32
CA ASP A 214 8.56 8.11 7.96
C ASP A 214 8.19 7.01 6.95
N ALA A 215 7.77 7.43 5.76
CA ALA A 215 7.56 6.51 4.65
C ALA A 215 8.88 5.84 4.25
N ALA A 216 8.79 4.59 3.77
CA ALA A 216 9.97 3.82 3.39
C ALA A 216 9.67 2.84 2.26
N LEU A 217 10.75 2.37 1.62
CA LEU A 217 10.68 1.22 0.72
C LEU A 217 10.35 -0.04 1.51
N ALA A 218 9.38 -0.79 1.02
CA ALA A 218 8.96 -2.09 1.54
C ALA A 218 9.23 -3.18 0.50
N CYS A 219 10.50 -3.33 0.10
CA CYS A 219 10.91 -4.34 -0.88
C CYS A 219 10.52 -5.76 -0.44
N GLY A 220 9.95 -6.53 -1.36
CA GLY A 220 9.51 -7.91 -1.12
C GLY A 220 8.17 -8.03 -0.39
N LEU A 221 7.49 -6.91 -0.07
CA LEU A 221 6.12 -6.95 0.43
C LEU A 221 5.20 -7.52 -0.66
N ILE A 222 4.25 -8.36 -0.25
CA ILE A 222 3.30 -9.03 -1.14
C ILE A 222 1.91 -8.47 -0.86
N LEU A 223 1.14 -8.25 -1.93
CA LEU A 223 -0.29 -7.94 -1.87
C LEU A 223 -1.06 -9.26 -1.71
N ASP A 224 -1.43 -9.60 -0.48
CA ASP A 224 -2.07 -10.86 -0.12
C ASP A 224 -3.58 -10.69 0.14
N GLY A 225 -4.36 -11.75 -0.06
CA GLY A 225 -5.75 -11.82 0.40
C GLY A 225 -6.81 -11.21 -0.52
N HIS A 226 -6.41 -10.60 -1.65
CA HIS A 226 -7.32 -9.96 -2.60
C HIS A 226 -7.61 -10.79 -3.86
N GLU A 227 -7.46 -12.12 -3.77
CA GLU A 227 -7.67 -13.03 -4.89
C GLU A 227 -9.13 -13.06 -5.34
N GLY A 228 -9.40 -12.70 -6.60
CA GLY A 228 -10.75 -12.72 -7.17
C GLY A 228 -11.66 -11.59 -6.71
N GLU A 229 -11.15 -10.64 -5.91
CA GLU A 229 -11.86 -9.42 -5.56
C GLU A 229 -11.79 -8.41 -6.72
N ASN A 230 -12.90 -7.74 -6.99
CA ASN A 230 -12.90 -6.63 -7.94
C ASN A 230 -12.41 -5.37 -7.23
N MET A 231 -11.14 -5.03 -7.41
CA MET A 231 -10.54 -3.86 -6.79
C MET A 231 -11.21 -2.58 -7.30
N GLN A 232 -11.58 -1.70 -6.37
CA GLN A 232 -12.11 -0.40 -6.72
C GLN A 232 -11.06 0.41 -7.48
N THR A 233 -11.45 1.02 -8.60
CA THR A 233 -10.60 1.99 -9.29
C THR A 233 -10.76 3.36 -8.64
N LEU A 234 -9.64 3.97 -8.23
CA LEU A 234 -9.59 5.36 -7.79
C LEU A 234 -9.26 6.27 -8.98
N GLU A 235 -10.29 6.84 -9.60
CA GLU A 235 -10.19 7.64 -10.82
C GLU A 235 -9.20 8.81 -10.68
N TYR A 236 -8.57 9.20 -11.78
CA TYR A 236 -7.67 10.35 -11.77
C TYR A 236 -8.41 11.64 -11.36
N GLY A 237 -7.75 12.45 -10.55
CA GLY A 237 -8.32 13.66 -9.94
C GLY A 237 -9.14 13.40 -8.67
N THR A 238 -9.23 12.16 -8.20
CA THR A 238 -9.95 11.82 -6.97
C THR A 238 -8.99 11.54 -5.81
N THR A 239 -9.50 11.69 -4.59
CA THR A 239 -8.78 11.37 -3.35
C THR A 239 -9.59 10.36 -2.55
N SER A 240 -8.90 9.38 -1.96
CA SER A 240 -9.46 8.44 -1.01
C SER A 240 -9.04 8.77 0.43
N GLU A 241 -9.86 8.33 1.37
CA GLU A 241 -9.54 8.26 2.79
C GLU A 241 -9.77 6.81 3.27
N SER A 242 -8.88 6.31 4.12
CA SER A 242 -9.03 4.97 4.70
C SER A 242 -10.21 4.90 5.67
N SER A 243 -10.79 3.72 5.87
CA SER A 243 -11.95 3.54 6.76
C SER A 243 -11.64 3.85 8.23
N ASP A 244 -10.37 3.71 8.63
CA ASP A 244 -9.89 4.11 9.96
C ASP A 244 -9.57 5.62 10.07
N GLY A 245 -9.70 6.36 8.96
CA GLY A 245 -9.46 7.80 8.87
C GLY A 245 -8.01 8.22 9.06
N ASN A 246 -7.05 7.29 9.05
CA ASN A 246 -5.64 7.60 9.32
C ASN A 246 -4.86 7.97 8.06
N TYR A 247 -5.29 7.47 6.90
CA TYR A 247 -4.56 7.55 5.65
C TYR A 247 -5.40 8.21 4.57
N ALA A 248 -4.72 8.78 3.59
CA ALA A 248 -5.36 9.32 2.40
C ALA A 248 -4.44 9.16 1.19
N CYS A 249 -5.04 9.00 0.02
CA CYS A 249 -4.33 8.88 -1.25
C CYS A 249 -5.02 9.65 -2.36
N SER A 250 -4.29 10.47 -3.10
CA SER A 250 -4.78 11.12 -4.32
C SER A 250 -4.22 10.42 -5.55
N SER A 251 -5.10 10.13 -6.51
CA SER A 251 -4.76 9.54 -7.81
C SER A 251 -4.72 10.63 -8.87
N SER A 252 -3.63 10.74 -9.63
CA SER A 252 -3.50 11.64 -10.79
C SER A 252 -2.78 10.94 -11.94
N GLU A 253 -2.77 11.59 -13.11
CA GLU A 253 -2.02 11.10 -14.27
C GLU A 253 -0.50 11.07 -14.03
N ASP A 254 -0.01 11.95 -13.13
CA ASP A 254 1.41 12.02 -12.75
C ASP A 254 1.81 10.97 -11.70
N GLY A 255 0.86 10.27 -11.11
CA GLY A 255 1.09 9.25 -10.10
C GLY A 255 0.10 9.24 -8.94
N VAL A 256 0.41 8.43 -7.94
CA VAL A 256 -0.31 8.40 -6.68
C VAL A 256 0.48 9.16 -5.62
N LYS A 257 -0.20 9.98 -4.83
CA LYS A 257 0.35 10.54 -3.59
C LYS A 257 -0.43 9.98 -2.42
N CYS A 258 0.27 9.37 -1.47
CA CYS A 258 -0.32 8.70 -0.32
C CYS A 258 0.34 9.20 0.97
N TRP A 259 -0.43 9.43 2.03
CA TRP A 259 0.10 9.97 3.27
C TRP A 259 -0.71 9.53 4.50
N ASN A 260 -0.04 9.55 5.65
CA ASN A 260 -0.67 9.50 6.96
C ASN A 260 -1.14 10.90 7.35
N GLN A 261 -2.45 11.05 7.60
CA GLN A 261 -3.07 12.35 7.87
C GLN A 261 -2.64 12.95 9.21
N TRP A 262 -2.18 12.13 10.16
CA TRP A 262 -1.76 12.57 11.49
C TRP A 262 -0.31 13.07 11.51
N THR A 263 0.58 12.41 10.77
CA THR A 263 2.00 12.75 10.75
C THR A 263 2.38 13.65 9.58
N GLY A 264 1.54 13.70 8.54
CA GLY A 264 1.85 14.36 7.27
C GLY A 264 2.89 13.62 6.42
N LYS A 265 3.38 12.47 6.90
CA LYS A 265 4.39 11.66 6.23
C LYS A 265 3.77 10.80 5.14
N GLY A 266 4.53 10.56 4.09
CA GLY A 266 4.00 9.84 2.94
C GLY A 266 4.97 9.75 1.78
N PHE A 267 4.40 9.46 0.63
CA PHE A 267 5.16 9.30 -0.60
C PHE A 267 4.36 9.69 -1.83
N THR A 268 5.08 10.07 -2.89
CA THR A 268 4.58 10.05 -4.26
C THR A 268 5.15 8.84 -4.97
N LEU A 269 4.37 8.22 -5.85
CA LEU A 269 4.70 6.99 -6.53
C LEU A 269 4.17 7.03 -7.95
N ASN A 270 5.05 6.89 -8.94
CA ASN A 270 4.69 6.69 -10.33
C ASN A 270 5.70 5.77 -11.01
N ARG A 271 5.48 5.45 -12.29
CA ARG A 271 6.33 4.51 -13.03
C ARG A 271 7.80 4.95 -13.17
N ASN A 272 8.07 6.25 -13.16
CA ASN A 272 9.41 6.78 -13.40
C ASN A 272 10.16 7.08 -12.11
N SER A 273 9.44 7.47 -11.06
CA SER A 273 10.06 7.91 -9.81
C SER A 273 9.14 7.76 -8.60
N TYR A 274 9.75 7.79 -7.43
CA TYR A 274 9.06 8.01 -6.16
C TYR A 274 9.77 9.07 -5.32
N GLU A 275 9.02 9.70 -4.41
CA GLU A 275 9.54 10.64 -3.43
C GLU A 275 8.96 10.29 -2.06
N LEU A 276 9.77 10.41 -1.00
CA LEU A 276 9.35 10.23 0.39
C LEU A 276 9.35 11.59 1.09
N PHE A 277 8.34 11.89 1.90
CA PHE A 277 8.24 13.16 2.64
C PHE A 277 7.76 12.96 4.09
#